data_AF-A0A2N9YJN2-F1
#
_entry.id   AF-A0A2N9YJN2-F1
#
_cell.length_a   1.000
_cell.length_b   1.000
_cell.length_c   1.000
_cell.angle_alpha   90.00
_cell.angle_beta   90.00
_cell.angle_gamma   90.00
#
_symmetry.space_group_name_H-M   'P 1'
#
loop_
_entity.id
_entity.type
_entity.pdbx_description
1 polymer ?
#
loop_
_entity_poly.entity_id
_entity_poly.type
_entity_poly.pdbx_seq_one_letter_code
_entity_poly.pdbx_strand_id
1 'polypeptide(L)'
;MVNSITEIIQSNKPQGRVHELKQLSDDFKDEYNKEFDRKLDDINVQIEVERSNTLDYIAKTDCLDKLESEVNHRFDEFIKEAEESVNLDKLVVVKDKVLPVGSRFRERADKIVEERNSSKEPSPNLNGGNSGDDSIHGEPKKSVSQPIHINIRQLQIPKNWSLKDEDDVDAELKLLKRALIEELKRNNNNINLSL
;
A
#
# COMPACT_ATOMS: atom_id res chain seq x y z
N MET A 1 1.49 8.28 -35.14
CA MET A 1 0.73 7.02 -35.24
C MET A 1 -0.78 7.26 -35.18
N VAL A 2 -1.35 7.77 -34.08
CA VAL A 2 -2.81 8.03 -33.97
C VAL A 2 -3.35 8.97 -35.05
N ASN A 3 -2.64 10.09 -35.31
CA ASN A 3 -3.05 11.06 -36.34
C ASN A 3 -3.09 10.45 -37.77
N SER A 4 -2.19 9.52 -38.08
CA SER A 4 -2.12 8.86 -39.39
C SER A 4 -3.27 7.87 -39.61
N ILE A 5 -3.75 7.21 -38.54
CA ILE A 5 -4.94 6.35 -38.58
C ILE A 5 -6.19 7.20 -38.84
N THR A 6 -6.31 8.35 -38.18
CA THR A 6 -7.44 9.27 -38.35
C THR A 6 -7.49 9.84 -39.77
N GLU A 7 -6.34 10.19 -40.36
CA GLU A 7 -6.24 10.66 -41.75
C GLU A 7 -6.64 9.62 -42.80
N ILE A 8 -6.37 8.33 -42.55
CA ILE A 8 -6.77 7.25 -43.48
C ILE A 8 -8.28 7.00 -43.40
N ILE A 9 -8.86 7.02 -42.20
CA ILE A 9 -10.31 6.83 -41.97
C ILE A 9 -11.13 8.01 -42.54
N GLN A 10 -10.63 9.24 -42.44
CA GLN A 10 -11.31 10.44 -42.93
C GLN A 10 -11.13 10.70 -44.44
N SER A 11 -10.35 9.89 -45.14
CA SER A 11 -10.06 10.09 -46.56
C SER A 11 -11.12 9.47 -47.47
N ASN A 12 -11.40 10.14 -48.60
CA ASN A 12 -12.39 9.74 -49.61
C ASN A 12 -12.18 8.36 -50.27
N LYS A 13 -11.03 7.68 -50.04
CA LYS A 13 -10.78 6.29 -50.50
C LYS A 13 -10.06 5.48 -49.41
N PRO A 14 -10.77 5.01 -48.38
CA PRO A 14 -10.18 4.24 -47.29
C PRO A 14 -9.82 2.79 -47.70
N GLN A 15 -10.53 2.24 -48.71
CA GLN A 15 -10.36 0.83 -49.14
C GLN A 15 -9.00 0.53 -49.79
N GLY A 16 -8.34 1.52 -50.41
CA GLY A 16 -7.01 1.34 -51.02
C GLY A 16 -5.84 1.35 -50.01
N ARG A 17 -6.10 1.77 -48.77
CA ARG A 17 -5.10 1.93 -47.70
C ARG A 17 -5.33 1.01 -46.50
N VAL A 18 -6.19 0.01 -46.66
CA VAL A 18 -6.45 -1.02 -45.63
C VAL A 18 -5.17 -1.77 -45.24
N HIS A 19 -4.27 -1.99 -46.19
CA HIS A 19 -2.97 -2.60 -45.92
C HIS A 19 -2.09 -1.69 -45.04
N GLU A 20 -2.06 -0.38 -45.29
CA GLU A 20 -1.34 0.60 -44.46
C GLU A 20 -1.93 0.68 -43.05
N LEU A 21 -3.26 0.57 -42.93
CA LEU A 21 -3.95 0.55 -41.65
C LEU A 21 -3.62 -0.71 -40.82
N LYS A 22 -3.54 -1.87 -41.49
CA LYS A 22 -3.13 -3.13 -40.85
C LYS A 22 -1.68 -3.04 -40.39
N GLN A 23 -0.81 -2.49 -41.22
CA GLN A 23 0.60 -2.29 -40.91
C GLN A 23 0.79 -1.34 -39.72
N LEU A 24 0.06 -0.22 -39.66
CA LEU A 24 0.09 0.67 -38.50
C LEU A 24 -0.43 0.03 -37.21
N SER A 25 -1.39 -0.90 -37.31
CA SER A 25 -1.91 -1.66 -36.17
C SER A 25 -0.89 -2.68 -35.67
N ASP A 26 -0.19 -3.34 -36.58
CA ASP A 26 0.88 -4.29 -36.25
C ASP A 26 2.09 -3.55 -35.65
N ASP A 27 2.49 -2.41 -36.22
CA ASP A 27 3.56 -1.54 -35.67
C ASP A 27 3.20 -1.01 -34.28
N PHE A 28 1.92 -0.64 -34.04
CA PHE A 28 1.46 -0.21 -32.73
C PHE A 28 1.50 -1.35 -31.70
N LYS A 29 1.11 -2.57 -32.10
CA LYS A 29 1.20 -3.74 -31.21
C LYS A 29 2.64 -4.06 -30.85
N ASP A 30 3.55 -4.00 -31.82
CA ASP A 30 4.97 -4.25 -31.57
C ASP A 30 5.56 -3.21 -30.61
N GLU A 31 5.24 -1.93 -30.80
CA GLU A 31 5.73 -0.88 -29.91
C GLU A 31 5.08 -0.94 -28.53
N TYR A 32 3.79 -1.26 -28.45
CA TYR A 32 3.09 -1.49 -27.18
C TYR A 32 3.69 -2.68 -26.42
N ASN A 33 3.97 -3.80 -27.10
CA ASN A 33 4.57 -4.98 -26.49
C ASN A 33 5.99 -4.68 -25.98
N LYS A 34 6.81 -3.93 -26.73
CA LYS A 34 8.13 -3.50 -26.25
C LYS A 34 8.05 -2.63 -24.99
N GLU A 35 7.13 -1.67 -24.96
CA GLU A 35 6.93 -0.81 -23.79
C GLU A 35 6.35 -1.60 -22.61
N PHE A 36 5.52 -2.61 -22.89
CA PHE A 36 5.02 -3.53 -21.88
C PHE A 36 6.17 -4.37 -21.28
N ASP A 37 7.00 -4.99 -22.11
CA ASP A 37 8.16 -5.78 -21.68
C ASP A 37 9.15 -4.94 -20.88
N ARG A 38 9.43 -3.71 -21.35
CA ARG A 38 10.31 -2.78 -20.64
C ARG A 38 9.79 -2.42 -19.24
N LYS A 39 8.47 -2.24 -19.10
CA LYS A 39 7.87 -1.97 -17.79
C LYS A 39 7.82 -3.21 -16.91
N LEU A 40 7.65 -4.39 -17.50
CA LEU A 40 7.71 -5.67 -16.78
C LEU A 40 9.09 -5.84 -16.15
N ASP A 41 10.15 -5.60 -16.92
CA ASP A 41 11.53 -5.64 -16.41
C ASP A 41 11.76 -4.64 -15.28
N ASP A 42 11.33 -3.38 -15.43
CA ASP A 42 11.46 -2.37 -14.37
C ASP A 42 10.74 -2.76 -13.08
N ILE A 43 9.54 -3.35 -13.19
CA ILE A 43 8.76 -3.79 -12.04
C ILE A 43 9.40 -5.02 -11.38
N ASN A 44 9.88 -5.99 -12.16
CA ASN A 44 10.60 -7.14 -11.62
C ASN A 44 11.86 -6.72 -10.85
N VAL A 45 12.63 -5.75 -11.39
CA VAL A 45 13.77 -5.17 -10.67
C VAL A 45 13.34 -4.50 -9.37
N GLN A 46 12.25 -3.74 -9.36
CA GLN A 46 11.73 -3.09 -8.15
C GLN A 46 11.26 -4.12 -7.10
N ILE A 47 10.61 -5.20 -7.53
CA ILE A 47 10.18 -6.31 -6.66
C ILE A 47 11.40 -6.95 -5.99
N GLU A 48 12.45 -7.27 -6.75
CA GLU A 48 13.66 -7.89 -6.22
C GLU A 48 14.45 -6.96 -5.29
N VAL A 49 14.52 -5.67 -5.61
CA VAL A 49 15.13 -4.67 -4.71
C VAL A 49 14.38 -4.62 -3.36
N GLU A 50 13.05 -4.59 -3.40
CA GLU A 50 12.25 -4.53 -2.17
C GLU A 50 12.27 -5.85 -1.38
N ARG A 51 12.38 -6.99 -2.08
CA ARG A 51 12.63 -8.31 -1.49
C ARG A 51 13.93 -8.29 -0.70
N SER A 52 15.02 -7.87 -1.35
CA SER A 52 16.35 -7.77 -0.72
C SER A 52 16.32 -6.83 0.49
N ASN A 53 15.71 -5.64 0.36
CA ASN A 53 15.59 -4.70 1.47
C ASN A 53 14.84 -5.28 2.67
N THR A 54 13.77 -6.04 2.41
CA THR A 54 12.96 -6.67 3.45
C THR A 54 13.72 -7.80 4.13
N LEU A 55 14.41 -8.66 3.36
CA LEU A 55 15.25 -9.72 3.91
C LEU A 55 16.43 -9.14 4.71
N ASP A 56 17.11 -8.11 4.22
CA ASP A 56 18.19 -7.43 4.92
C ASP A 56 17.72 -6.82 6.25
N TYR A 57 16.51 -6.28 6.29
CA TYR A 57 15.91 -5.77 7.53
C TYR A 57 15.61 -6.90 8.52
N ILE A 58 15.04 -8.00 8.05
CA ILE A 58 14.70 -9.16 8.88
C ILE A 58 15.96 -9.90 9.36
N ALA A 59 17.02 -9.91 8.56
CA ALA A 59 18.33 -10.45 8.94
C ALA A 59 18.89 -9.70 10.14
N LYS A 60 18.76 -8.37 10.17
CA LYS A 60 19.22 -7.53 11.29
C LYS A 60 18.43 -7.73 12.57
N THR A 61 17.19 -8.23 12.49
CA THR A 61 16.31 -8.47 13.65
C THR A 61 16.37 -9.91 14.17
N ASP A 62 17.24 -10.75 13.61
CA ASP A 62 17.43 -12.14 14.02
C ASP A 62 16.10 -12.93 13.96
N CYS A 63 15.29 -12.62 12.94
CA CYS A 63 13.98 -13.24 12.65
C CYS A 63 13.95 -13.95 11.29
N LEU A 64 15.10 -14.06 10.63
CA LEU A 64 15.25 -14.57 9.26
C LEU A 64 14.63 -15.97 9.10
N ASP A 65 15.01 -16.91 9.97
CA ASP A 65 14.55 -18.32 9.90
C ASP A 65 13.02 -18.49 9.92
N LYS A 66 12.29 -17.53 10.51
CA LYS A 66 10.83 -17.61 10.64
C LYS A 66 10.07 -16.94 9.50
N LEU A 67 10.65 -15.88 8.92
CA LEU A 67 9.95 -15.02 7.97
C LEU A 67 10.50 -15.12 6.54
N GLU A 68 11.72 -15.63 6.34
CA GLU A 68 12.37 -15.70 5.03
C GLU A 68 11.55 -16.47 4.00
N SER A 69 11.03 -17.65 4.36
CA SER A 69 10.21 -18.46 3.46
C SER A 69 8.90 -17.75 3.07
N GLU A 70 8.26 -17.07 4.03
CA GLU A 70 7.00 -16.34 3.79
C GLU A 70 7.23 -15.09 2.93
N VAL A 71 8.33 -14.38 3.15
CA VAL A 71 8.77 -13.24 2.33
C VAL A 71 9.07 -13.73 0.91
N ASN A 72 9.95 -14.71 0.74
CA ASN A 72 10.32 -15.25 -0.56
C ASN A 72 9.09 -15.70 -1.35
N HIS A 73 8.20 -16.47 -0.72
CA HIS A 73 6.97 -16.92 -1.37
C HIS A 73 6.08 -15.75 -1.83
N ARG A 74 5.92 -14.71 -1.01
CA ARG A 74 5.09 -13.56 -1.38
C ARG A 74 5.69 -12.70 -2.49
N PHE A 75 7.00 -12.53 -2.50
CA PHE A 75 7.67 -11.78 -3.56
C PHE A 75 7.69 -12.59 -4.88
N ASP A 76 7.86 -13.92 -4.81
CA ASP A 76 7.73 -14.79 -5.99
C ASP A 76 6.30 -14.76 -6.58
N GLU A 77 5.26 -14.66 -5.74
CA GLU A 77 3.88 -14.46 -6.21
C GLU A 77 3.71 -13.12 -6.95
N PHE A 78 4.38 -12.04 -6.51
CA PHE A 78 4.32 -10.76 -7.22
C PHE A 78 5.02 -10.80 -8.58
N ILE A 79 6.15 -11.50 -8.69
CA ILE A 79 6.83 -11.70 -9.98
C ILE A 79 5.90 -12.47 -10.92
N LYS A 80 5.28 -13.55 -10.44
CA LYS A 80 4.34 -14.33 -11.24
C LYS A 80 3.09 -13.52 -11.64
N GLU A 81 2.54 -12.70 -10.74
CA GLU A 81 1.39 -11.82 -11.06
C GLU A 81 1.78 -10.75 -12.11
N ALA A 82 3.03 -10.28 -12.08
CA ALA A 82 3.57 -9.36 -13.09
C ALA A 82 3.72 -10.07 -14.46
N GLU A 83 4.30 -11.26 -14.50
CA GLU A 83 4.47 -12.05 -15.74
C GLU A 83 3.14 -12.49 -16.36
N GLU A 84 2.14 -12.84 -15.55
CA GLU A 84 0.80 -13.22 -16.01
C GLU A 84 -0.08 -12.01 -16.38
N SER A 85 0.41 -10.78 -16.17
CA SER A 85 -0.36 -9.58 -16.47
C SER A 85 -0.50 -9.37 -17.97
N VAL A 86 -1.74 -9.25 -18.43
CA VAL A 86 -2.05 -9.04 -19.86
C VAL A 86 -2.03 -7.55 -20.24
N ASN A 87 -2.12 -6.66 -19.24
CA ASN A 87 -2.27 -5.22 -19.44
C ASN A 87 -1.38 -4.42 -18.49
N LEU A 88 -0.94 -3.26 -18.97
CA LEU A 88 -0.07 -2.32 -18.26
C LEU A 88 -0.67 -1.88 -16.91
N ASP A 89 -2.00 -1.72 -16.85
CA ASP A 89 -2.70 -1.34 -15.62
C ASP A 89 -2.55 -2.39 -14.50
N LYS A 90 -2.57 -3.68 -14.86
CA LYS A 90 -2.38 -4.76 -13.88
C LYS A 90 -0.95 -4.77 -13.35
N LEU A 91 0.02 -4.50 -14.22
CA LEU A 91 1.43 -4.35 -13.86
C LEU A 91 1.63 -3.25 -12.79
N VAL A 92 0.99 -2.09 -12.99
CA VAL A 92 1.04 -0.98 -12.04
C VAL A 92 0.41 -1.36 -10.70
N VAL A 93 -0.70 -2.10 -10.72
CA VAL A 93 -1.33 -2.61 -9.50
C VAL A 93 -0.41 -3.56 -8.73
N VAL A 94 0.34 -4.42 -9.42
CA VAL A 94 1.34 -5.29 -8.76
C VAL A 94 2.39 -4.43 -8.07
N LYS A 95 2.99 -3.47 -8.78
CA LYS A 95 3.97 -2.53 -8.21
C LYS A 95 3.44 -1.83 -6.95
N ASP A 96 2.20 -1.35 -6.97
CA ASP A 96 1.60 -0.65 -5.83
C ASP A 96 1.40 -1.55 -4.60
N LYS A 97 1.29 -2.88 -4.78
CA LYS A 97 1.14 -3.85 -3.68
C LYS A 97 2.47 -4.22 -3.01
N VAL A 98 3.60 -4.07 -3.71
CA VAL A 98 4.91 -4.56 -3.26
C VAL A 98 5.39 -3.80 -2.01
N LEU A 99 5.37 -2.47 -2.04
CA LEU A 99 5.84 -1.64 -0.92
C LEU A 99 5.04 -1.82 0.39
N PRO A 100 3.68 -1.83 0.36
CA PRO A 100 2.89 -2.10 1.55
C PRO A 100 3.15 -3.49 2.15
N VAL A 101 3.38 -4.51 1.30
CA VAL A 101 3.66 -5.87 1.78
C VAL A 101 5.04 -5.97 2.40
N GLY A 102 6.07 -5.39 1.78
CA GLY A 102 7.40 -5.28 2.38
C GLY A 102 7.35 -4.59 3.75
N SER A 103 6.61 -3.49 3.85
CA SER A 103 6.43 -2.75 5.12
C SER A 103 5.76 -3.59 6.22
N ARG A 104 4.72 -4.37 5.88
CA ARG A 104 4.05 -5.28 6.82
C ARG A 104 4.96 -6.37 7.35
N PHE A 105 5.84 -6.90 6.51
CA PHE A 105 6.82 -7.90 6.94
C PHE A 105 7.84 -7.30 7.93
N ARG A 106 8.27 -6.05 7.70
CA ARG A 106 9.15 -5.33 8.64
C ARG A 106 8.46 -5.07 9.97
N GLU A 107 7.21 -4.59 9.97
CA GLU A 107 6.41 -4.40 11.18
C GLU A 107 6.21 -5.72 11.96
N ARG A 108 5.98 -6.83 11.24
CA ARG A 108 5.88 -8.15 11.87
C ARG A 108 7.20 -8.60 12.50
N ALA A 109 8.34 -8.29 11.87
CA ALA A 109 9.65 -8.55 12.45
C ALA A 109 9.87 -7.72 13.72
N ASP A 110 9.52 -6.43 13.69
CA ASP A 110 9.61 -5.54 14.86
C ASP A 110 8.77 -6.07 16.02
N LYS A 111 7.54 -6.53 15.75
CA LYS A 111 6.67 -7.13 16.76
C LYS A 111 7.27 -8.39 17.39
N ILE A 112 7.90 -9.26 16.59
CA ILE A 112 8.57 -10.46 17.11
C ILE A 112 9.76 -10.06 18.02
N VAL A 113 10.50 -9.02 17.66
CA VAL A 113 11.60 -8.49 18.49
C VAL A 113 11.06 -7.89 19.78
N GLU A 114 9.97 -7.13 19.73
CA GLU A 114 9.33 -6.53 20.90
C GLU A 114 8.80 -7.59 21.88
N GLU A 115 8.15 -8.64 21.38
CA GLU A 115 7.69 -9.78 22.20
C GLU A 115 8.87 -10.53 22.85
N ARG A 116 9.98 -10.70 22.11
CA ARG A 116 11.22 -11.32 22.63
C ARG A 116 11.85 -10.46 23.74
N ASN A 117 11.87 -9.14 23.58
CA ASN A 117 12.44 -8.22 24.56
C ASN A 117 11.54 -8.08 25.81
N SER A 118 10.21 -8.05 25.63
CA SER A 118 9.24 -8.01 26.73
C SER A 118 9.24 -9.29 27.57
N SER A 119 9.53 -10.44 26.95
CA SER A 119 9.67 -11.72 27.65
C SER A 119 11.02 -11.88 28.38
N LYS A 120 11.94 -10.92 28.22
CA LYS A 120 13.27 -10.90 28.85
C LYS A 120 13.35 -9.97 30.05
N GLU A 121 12.28 -9.25 30.41
CA GLU A 121 12.26 -8.53 31.69
C GLU A 121 12.38 -9.52 32.85
N PRO A 122 13.34 -9.33 33.77
CA PRO A 122 13.53 -10.22 34.89
C PRO A 122 12.28 -10.16 35.78
N SER A 123 11.67 -11.31 36.01
CA SER A 123 10.66 -11.48 37.04
C SER A 123 11.20 -10.87 38.34
N PRO A 124 10.47 -9.96 39.03
CA PRO A 124 10.92 -9.52 40.33
C PRO A 124 10.86 -10.74 41.24
N ASN A 125 12.04 -11.19 41.70
CA ASN A 125 12.17 -12.11 42.81
C ASN A 125 11.40 -11.53 44.00
N LEU A 126 10.21 -12.06 44.28
CA LEU A 126 9.52 -11.82 45.55
C LEU A 126 9.60 -13.12 46.36
N ASN A 127 10.73 -13.25 47.03
CA ASN A 127 10.88 -14.13 48.18
C ASN A 127 10.52 -13.30 49.43
N GLY A 128 9.52 -13.75 50.19
CA GLY A 128 9.35 -13.36 51.60
C GLY A 128 8.20 -12.41 51.94
N GLY A 129 7.12 -12.96 52.48
CA GLY A 129 6.62 -12.58 53.81
C GLY A 129 5.77 -11.31 53.99
N ASN A 130 4.54 -11.58 54.45
CA ASN A 130 3.79 -10.86 55.49
C ASN A 130 2.75 -9.78 55.08
N SER A 131 1.58 -9.93 55.70
CA SER A 131 0.36 -9.13 55.62
C SER A 131 0.57 -7.64 55.93
N GLY A 132 -0.24 -6.80 55.28
CA GLY A 132 -0.40 -5.38 55.64
C GLY A 132 -1.26 -4.63 54.63
N ASP A 133 -2.52 -4.45 55.00
CA ASP A 133 -3.48 -3.50 54.43
C ASP A 133 -2.91 -2.07 54.48
N ASP A 134 -2.78 -1.39 53.33
CA ASP A 134 -3.02 0.06 53.25
C ASP A 134 -3.20 0.54 51.80
N SER A 135 -4.06 1.55 51.66
CA SER A 135 -4.56 2.14 50.42
C SER A 135 -3.50 2.91 49.64
N ILE A 136 -3.41 2.71 48.31
CA ILE A 136 -2.80 3.70 47.40
C ILE A 136 -3.69 3.92 46.18
N HIS A 137 -4.16 5.17 46.10
CA HIS A 137 -4.84 5.82 44.99
C HIS A 137 -4.12 5.55 43.66
N GLY A 138 -4.73 4.77 42.77
CA GLY A 138 -4.24 4.60 41.40
C GLY A 138 -4.70 5.76 40.53
N GLU A 139 -3.75 6.59 40.08
CA GLU A 139 -3.97 7.59 39.03
C GLU A 139 -4.63 6.96 37.79
N PRO A 140 -5.54 7.68 37.11
CA PRO A 140 -6.18 7.15 35.91
C PRO A 140 -5.13 7.03 34.80
N LYS A 141 -4.81 5.78 34.43
CA LYS A 141 -3.99 5.45 33.26
C LYS A 141 -4.55 6.19 32.05
N LYS A 142 -3.83 7.21 31.56
CA LYS A 142 -4.12 7.85 30.27
C LYS A 142 -4.12 6.75 29.22
N SER A 143 -5.27 6.49 28.60
CA SER A 143 -5.35 5.55 27.50
C SER A 143 -4.48 6.09 26.37
N VAL A 144 -3.45 5.33 26.01
CA VAL A 144 -2.64 5.61 24.83
C VAL A 144 -3.56 5.39 23.63
N SER A 145 -3.98 6.49 23.00
CA SER A 145 -4.80 6.45 21.78
C SER A 145 -3.99 5.78 20.68
N GLN A 146 -4.29 4.52 20.39
CA GLN A 146 -3.65 3.81 19.29
C GLN A 146 -4.03 4.46 17.95
N PRO A 147 -3.10 4.58 16.99
CA PRO A 147 -3.40 5.12 15.67
C PRO A 147 -4.37 4.19 14.92
N ILE A 148 -5.51 4.73 14.50
CA ILE A 148 -6.53 3.99 13.74
C ILE A 148 -6.28 4.20 12.26
N HIS A 149 -6.15 3.11 11.50
CA HIS A 149 -6.05 3.15 10.05
C HIS A 149 -7.44 3.35 9.44
N ILE A 150 -7.68 4.50 8.80
CA ILE A 150 -8.93 4.79 8.08
C ILE A 150 -8.71 4.64 6.59
N ASN A 151 -9.43 3.73 5.96
CA ASN A 151 -9.41 3.59 4.51
C ASN A 151 -10.25 4.69 3.86
N ILE A 152 -9.56 5.65 3.23
CA ILE A 152 -10.16 6.81 2.56
C ILE A 152 -11.18 6.40 1.48
N ARG A 153 -11.06 5.19 0.88
CA ARG A 153 -11.99 4.70 -0.15
C ARG A 153 -13.38 4.33 0.39
N GLN A 154 -13.49 4.11 1.70
CA GLN A 154 -14.72 3.74 2.41
C GLN A 154 -15.47 4.96 2.95
N LEU A 155 -14.85 6.14 2.93
CA LEU A 155 -15.49 7.39 3.33
C LEU A 155 -16.63 7.76 2.37
N GLN A 156 -17.74 8.23 2.92
CA GLN A 156 -18.90 8.70 2.18
C GLN A 156 -18.66 10.12 1.62
N ILE A 157 -17.59 10.29 0.85
CA ILE A 157 -17.23 11.54 0.19
C ILE A 157 -17.29 11.41 -1.33
N PRO A 158 -17.56 12.50 -2.05
CA PRO A 158 -17.45 12.52 -3.51
C PRO A 158 -16.02 12.17 -3.93
N LYS A 159 -15.88 11.18 -4.82
CA LYS A 159 -14.58 10.71 -5.33
C LYS A 159 -14.06 11.54 -6.51
N ASN A 160 -14.93 12.36 -7.09
CA ASN A 160 -14.63 13.23 -8.22
C ASN A 160 -14.89 14.66 -7.76
N TRP A 161 -13.84 15.47 -7.67
CA TRP A 161 -13.96 16.88 -7.29
C TRP A 161 -14.00 17.74 -8.55
N SER A 162 -14.99 18.61 -8.64
CA SER A 162 -15.10 19.58 -9.73
C SER A 162 -14.54 20.91 -9.26
N LEU A 163 -13.22 21.06 -9.30
CA LEU A 163 -12.52 22.24 -8.79
C LEU A 163 -12.39 23.31 -9.87
N LYS A 164 -12.86 24.53 -9.61
CA LYS A 164 -12.74 25.68 -10.52
C LYS A 164 -11.88 26.81 -9.96
N ASP A 165 -11.86 26.96 -8.64
CA ASP A 165 -11.09 27.97 -7.93
C ASP A 165 -10.53 27.42 -6.60
N GLU A 166 -9.77 28.24 -5.88
CA GLU A 166 -9.13 27.88 -4.61
C GLU A 166 -10.16 27.67 -3.49
N ASP A 167 -11.29 28.38 -3.53
CA ASP A 167 -12.37 28.23 -2.58
C ASP A 167 -13.04 26.84 -2.69
N ASP A 168 -13.17 26.30 -3.91
CA ASP A 168 -13.64 24.93 -4.14
C ASP A 168 -12.72 23.87 -3.51
N VAL A 169 -11.39 24.09 -3.57
CA VAL A 169 -10.40 23.19 -2.95
C VAL A 169 -10.56 23.17 -1.43
N ASP A 170 -10.67 24.36 -0.83
CA ASP A 170 -10.84 24.48 0.61
C ASP A 170 -12.18 23.90 1.09
N ALA A 171 -13.24 24.04 0.28
CA ALA A 171 -14.54 23.45 0.57
C ALA A 171 -14.48 21.91 0.60
N GLU A 172 -13.83 21.28 -0.38
CA GLU A 172 -13.70 19.83 -0.45
C GLU A 172 -12.77 19.27 0.63
N LEU A 173 -11.66 19.97 0.93
CA LEU A 173 -10.77 19.61 2.04
C LEU A 173 -11.48 19.69 3.40
N LYS A 174 -12.34 20.70 3.59
CA LYS A 174 -13.15 20.83 4.81
C LYS A 174 -14.17 19.69 4.94
N LEU A 175 -14.74 19.24 3.82
CA LEU A 175 -15.65 18.09 3.77
C LEU A 175 -14.92 16.78 4.12
N LEU A 176 -13.76 16.54 3.51
CA LEU A 176 -12.90 15.39 3.78
C LEU A 176 -12.46 15.37 5.26
N LYS A 177 -12.03 16.52 5.80
CA LYS A 177 -11.66 16.66 7.21
C LYS A 177 -12.82 16.29 8.13
N ARG A 178 -14.04 16.74 7.82
CA ARG A 178 -15.24 16.39 8.60
C ARG A 178 -15.52 14.89 8.54
N ALA A 179 -15.45 14.27 7.36
CA ALA A 179 -15.70 12.84 7.19
C ALA A 179 -14.69 11.98 7.97
N LEU A 180 -13.41 12.37 7.96
CA LEU A 180 -12.36 11.68 8.75
C LEU A 180 -12.61 11.80 10.25
N ILE A 181 -13.02 12.98 10.74
CA ILE A 181 -13.33 13.19 12.16
C ILE A 181 -14.54 12.35 12.58
N GLU A 182 -15.59 12.29 11.77
CA GLU A 182 -16.77 11.46 12.06
C GLU A 182 -16.43 9.97 12.06
N GLU A 183 -15.59 9.51 11.13
CA GLU A 183 -15.15 8.12 11.09
C GLU A 183 -14.20 7.77 12.25
N LEU A 184 -13.39 8.73 12.72
CA LEU A 184 -12.62 8.60 13.96
C LEU A 184 -13.53 8.48 15.18
N LYS A 185 -14.58 9.29 15.29
CA LYS A 185 -15.56 9.21 16.40
C LYS A 185 -16.34 7.89 16.37
N ARG A 186 -16.75 7.42 15.19
CA ARG A 186 -17.50 6.18 15.02
C ARG A 186 -16.68 4.95 15.39
N ASN A 187 -15.40 4.92 15.02
CA ASN A 187 -14.50 3.80 15.32
C ASN A 187 -13.90 3.87 16.73
N ASN A 188 -14.00 5.01 17.41
CA ASN A 188 -13.42 5.23 18.73
C ASN A 188 -14.50 5.68 19.72
N ASN A 189 -15.15 4.72 20.38
CA ASN A 189 -16.21 4.96 21.39
C ASN A 189 -15.75 5.75 22.65
N ASN A 190 -14.55 6.34 22.69
CA ASN A 190 -13.98 6.94 23.90
C ASN A 190 -13.15 8.22 23.69
N ILE A 191 -13.55 9.13 22.79
CA ILE A 191 -12.99 10.48 22.79
C ILE A 191 -14.09 11.54 22.80
N ASN A 192 -14.33 12.13 23.98
CA ASN A 192 -14.93 13.45 24.11
C ASN A 192 -13.98 14.46 23.46
N LEU A 193 -14.24 14.83 22.20
CA LEU A 193 -13.67 16.04 21.60
C LEU A 193 -14.56 17.21 22.01
N SER A 194 -14.32 17.76 23.20
CA SER A 194 -14.77 19.12 23.50
C SER A 194 -13.93 20.08 22.66
N LEU A 195 -14.54 20.67 21.63
CA LEU A 195 -14.09 21.94 21.08
C LEU A 195 -14.59 23.08 21.98
#